data_AF-A0A1Q6KDS2-F1
#
_entry.id   AF-A0A1Q6KDS2-F1
#
_cell.length_a   1.000
_cell.length_b   1.000
_cell.length_c   1.000
_cell.angle_alpha   90.00
_cell.angle_beta   90.00
_cell.angle_gamma   90.00
#
_symmetry.space_group_name_H-M   'P 1'
#
loop_
_entity.id
_entity.type
_entity.pdbx_description
1 polymer ?
#
loop_
_entity_poly.entity_id
_entity_poly.type
_entity_poly.pdbx_seq_one_letter_code
_entity_poly.pdbx_strand_id
1 'polypeptide(L)'
;MEDKYPKAYKQVIEILKYVPQESVDKIPKEMIKTFKINMDDKYDFKIDISKSFEEQDIFEETKAILANIFRDYWATPEQKERILEKERNDREIEENIKREKYNPDNLFKKKQKVIQQNEEIQSNLPVEIKKENSMKRLLIF
;
A
#
# COMPACT_ATOMS: atom_id res chain seq x y z
N MET A 1 -10.61 -12.68 -0.75
CA MET A 1 -9.71 -12.77 0.42
C MET A 1 -10.59 -12.58 1.64
N GLU A 2 -10.52 -13.49 2.60
CA GLU A 2 -11.24 -13.34 3.88
C GLU A 2 -10.62 -12.17 4.64
N ASP A 3 -11.44 -11.28 5.19
CA ASP A 3 -10.96 -10.18 6.02
C ASP A 3 -10.45 -10.75 7.34
N LYS A 4 -9.12 -10.68 7.55
CA LYS A 4 -8.47 -11.18 8.76
C LYS A 4 -8.44 -10.14 9.88
N TYR A 5 -8.78 -8.87 9.61
CA TYR A 5 -8.68 -7.80 10.61
C TYR A 5 -9.52 -8.05 11.86
N PRO A 6 -10.79 -8.52 11.78
CA PRO A 6 -11.57 -8.82 12.98
C PRO A 6 -10.89 -9.87 13.89
N LYS A 7 -10.31 -10.92 13.31
CA LYS A 7 -9.57 -11.93 14.06
C LYS A 7 -8.24 -11.39 14.57
N ALA A 8 -7.56 -10.54 13.80
CA ALA A 8 -6.34 -9.87 14.23
C ALA A 8 -6.58 -8.94 15.43
N TYR A 9 -7.67 -8.16 15.45
CA TYR A 9 -8.05 -7.33 16.60
C TYR A 9 -8.29 -8.15 17.85
N LYS A 10 -8.91 -9.33 17.71
CA LYS A 10 -9.04 -10.30 18.81
C LYS A 10 -7.66 -10.70 19.35
N GLN A 11 -6.72 -11.08 18.48
CA GLN A 11 -5.35 -11.42 18.89
C GLN A 11 -4.65 -10.25 19.59
N VAL A 12 -4.75 -9.02 19.07
CA VAL A 12 -4.19 -7.81 19.70
C VAL A 12 -4.72 -7.66 21.13
N ILE A 13 -6.04 -7.73 21.33
CA ILE A 13 -6.65 -7.59 22.65
C ILE A 13 -6.19 -8.68 23.62
N GLU A 14 -6.05 -9.92 23.15
CA GLU A 14 -5.54 -11.02 23.97
C GLU A 14 -4.06 -10.83 24.35
N ILE A 15 -3.22 -10.38 23.42
CA ILE A 15 -1.81 -10.07 23.68
C ILE A 15 -1.66 -8.93 24.70
N LEU A 16 -2.46 -7.86 24.57
CA LEU A 16 -2.40 -6.70 25.48
C LEU A 16 -2.70 -7.06 26.94
N LYS A 17 -3.37 -8.19 27.23
CA LYS A 17 -3.59 -8.67 28.62
C LYS A 17 -2.29 -9.07 29.33
N TYR A 18 -1.25 -9.42 28.57
CA TYR A 18 0.05 -9.84 29.08
C TYR A 18 1.11 -8.72 29.03
N VAL A 19 0.74 -7.55 28.50
CA VAL A 19 1.60 -6.37 28.44
C VAL A 19 1.47 -5.60 29.77
N PRO A 20 2.57 -5.04 30.32
CA PRO A 20 2.50 -4.22 31.53
C PRO A 20 1.47 -3.09 31.39
N GLN A 21 0.67 -2.87 32.44
CA GLN A 21 -0.41 -1.88 32.41
C GLN A 21 0.09 -0.47 32.04
N GLU A 22 1.28 -0.08 32.52
CA GLU A 22 1.91 1.19 32.17
C GLU A 22 2.11 1.38 30.66
N SER A 23 2.42 0.30 29.94
CA SER A 23 2.57 0.30 28.48
C SER A 23 1.21 0.31 27.78
N VAL A 24 0.21 -0.38 28.33
CA VAL A 24 -1.16 -0.37 27.80
C VAL A 24 -1.78 1.03 27.95
N ASP A 25 -1.53 1.71 29.06
CA ASP A 25 -2.07 3.04 29.37
C ASP A 25 -1.54 4.14 28.45
N LYS A 26 -0.37 3.93 27.82
CA LYS A 26 0.17 4.82 26.78
C LYS A 26 -0.60 4.76 25.47
N ILE A 27 -1.37 3.69 25.24
CA ILE A 27 -2.17 3.54 24.01
C ILE A 27 -3.46 4.36 24.15
N PRO A 28 -3.87 5.13 23.13
CA PRO A 28 -5.12 5.86 23.15
C PRO A 28 -6.32 4.93 23.40
N LYS A 29 -7.15 5.30 24.36
CA LYS A 29 -8.33 4.49 24.75
C LYS A 29 -9.28 4.24 23.58
N GLU A 30 -9.45 5.22 22.69
CA GLU A 30 -10.28 5.08 21.49
C GLU A 30 -9.74 4.02 20.52
N MET A 31 -8.41 3.84 20.45
CA MET A 31 -7.80 2.78 19.64
C MET A 31 -8.13 1.40 20.22
N ILE A 32 -7.94 1.22 21.53
CA ILE A 32 -8.31 -0.04 22.22
C ILE A 32 -9.80 -0.33 22.06
N LYS A 33 -10.65 0.69 22.18
CA LYS A 33 -12.10 0.58 22.00
C LYS A 33 -12.44 0.15 20.56
N THR A 34 -11.77 0.71 19.57
CA THR A 34 -11.94 0.33 18.16
C THR A 34 -11.63 -1.15 17.94
N PHE A 35 -10.54 -1.66 18.53
CA PHE A 35 -10.23 -3.10 18.45
C PHE A 35 -11.29 -3.96 19.12
N LYS A 36 -11.78 -3.56 20.31
CA LYS A 36 -12.83 -4.31 21.03
C LYS A 36 -14.17 -4.33 20.29
N ILE A 37 -14.52 -3.25 19.58
CA ILE A 37 -15.80 -3.16 18.84
C ILE A 37 -15.74 -4.00 17.56
N ASN A 38 -14.58 -4.03 16.89
CA ASN A 38 -14.45 -4.65 15.57
C ASN A 38 -13.85 -6.06 15.61
N MET A 39 -13.53 -6.59 16.80
CA MET A 39 -12.96 -7.94 16.91
C MET A 39 -14.01 -9.02 16.66
N ASP A 40 -13.55 -10.18 16.18
CA ASP A 40 -14.38 -11.36 16.06
C ASP A 40 -14.49 -12.08 17.42
N ASP A 41 -15.66 -11.95 18.07
CA ASP A 41 -15.95 -12.59 19.35
C ASP A 41 -16.03 -14.13 19.26
N LYS A 42 -16.27 -14.68 18.06
CA LYS A 42 -16.38 -16.14 17.85
C LYS A 42 -15.03 -16.80 17.65
N TYR A 43 -14.00 -16.02 17.35
CA TYR A 43 -12.65 -16.50 17.17
C TYR A 43 -11.99 -16.74 18.54
N ASP A 44 -11.81 -18.01 18.91
CA ASP A 44 -11.12 -18.40 20.14
C ASP A 44 -9.61 -18.39 19.90
N PHE A 45 -8.96 -17.34 20.38
CA PHE A 45 -7.51 -17.21 20.40
C PHE A 45 -7.06 -16.90 21.82
N LYS A 46 -6.00 -17.59 22.27
CA LYS A 46 -5.41 -17.42 23.59
C LYS A 46 -3.91 -17.54 23.47
N ILE A 47 -3.20 -16.74 24.25
CA ILE A 47 -1.74 -16.79 24.31
C ILE A 47 -1.32 -17.99 25.13
N ASP A 48 -0.45 -18.80 24.55
CA ASP A 48 0.20 -19.90 25.24
C ASP A 48 1.47 -19.40 25.92
N ILE A 49 1.41 -19.11 27.22
CA ILE A 49 2.55 -18.60 27.99
C ILE A 49 3.77 -19.54 28.02
N SER A 50 3.62 -20.80 27.60
CA SER A 50 4.74 -21.74 27.49
C SER A 50 5.58 -21.54 26.23
N LYS A 51 5.06 -20.80 25.24
CA LYS A 51 5.70 -20.54 23.95
C LYS A 51 6.22 -19.11 23.86
N SER A 52 7.32 -18.93 23.12
CA SER A 52 7.81 -17.61 22.74
C SER A 52 6.83 -16.91 21.80
N PHE A 53 6.93 -15.59 21.67
CA PHE A 53 6.08 -14.79 20.79
C PHE A 53 6.13 -15.26 19.32
N GLU A 54 7.32 -15.67 18.85
CA GLU A 54 7.53 -16.13 17.47
C GLU A 54 6.93 -17.52 17.20
N GLU A 55 6.72 -18.32 18.24
CA GLU A 55 6.09 -19.65 18.15
C GLU A 55 4.56 -19.59 18.26
N GLN A 56 4.00 -18.42 18.59
CA GLN A 56 2.55 -18.21 18.59
C GLN A 56 2.03 -18.11 17.16
N ASP A 57 0.85 -18.67 16.91
CA ASP A 57 0.16 -18.51 15.62
C ASP A 57 -0.51 -17.13 15.53
N ILE A 58 0.32 -16.11 15.30
CA ILE A 58 -0.10 -14.71 15.21
C ILE A 58 -0.13 -14.29 13.74
N PHE A 59 -1.26 -13.69 13.34
CA PHE A 59 -1.42 -13.19 11.99
C PHE A 59 -0.49 -12.01 11.68
N GLU A 60 -0.09 -11.88 10.41
CA GLU A 60 0.75 -10.77 9.95
C GLU A 60 0.06 -9.42 10.18
N GLU A 61 -1.28 -9.37 10.05
CA GLU A 61 -2.07 -8.18 10.36
C GLU A 61 -1.96 -7.79 11.86
N THR A 62 -1.96 -8.77 12.76
CA THR A 62 -1.76 -8.56 14.20
C THR A 62 -0.36 -8.01 14.47
N LYS A 63 0.68 -8.60 13.86
CA LYS A 63 2.06 -8.15 13.99
C LYS A 63 2.21 -6.71 13.47
N ALA A 64 1.59 -6.37 12.35
CA ALA A 64 1.60 -5.03 11.79
C ALA A 64 0.93 -3.99 12.72
N ILE A 65 -0.20 -4.35 13.34
CA ILE A 65 -0.86 -3.47 14.32
C ILE A 65 0.04 -3.26 15.54
N LEU A 66 0.63 -4.32 16.09
CA LEU A 66 1.54 -4.22 17.23
C LEU A 66 2.81 -3.42 16.91
N ALA A 67 3.34 -3.55 15.69
CA ALA A 67 4.48 -2.76 15.23
C ALA A 67 4.17 -1.25 15.21
N ASN A 68 2.97 -0.88 14.74
CA ASN A 68 2.52 0.51 14.79
C ASN A 68 2.35 1.01 16.24
N ILE A 69 1.76 0.19 17.12
CA ILE A 69 1.63 0.52 18.55
C ILE A 69 3.01 0.72 19.18
N PHE A 70 3.96 -0.17 18.88
CA PHE A 70 5.33 -0.07 19.36
C PHE A 70 5.97 1.23 18.91
N ARG A 71 5.97 1.52 17.61
CA ARG A 71 6.55 2.74 17.03
C ARG A 71 5.97 4.01 17.66
N ASP A 72 4.66 4.03 17.87
CA ASP A 72 3.97 5.26 18.23
C ASP A 72 3.89 5.53 19.73
N TYR A 73 3.83 4.47 20.57
CA TYR A 73 3.57 4.60 22.01
C TYR A 73 4.61 3.97 22.93
N TRP A 74 5.40 3.01 22.45
CA TRP A 74 6.35 2.26 23.29
C TRP A 74 7.83 2.56 22.99
N ALA A 75 8.14 2.88 21.74
CA ALA A 75 9.50 3.14 21.28
C ALA A 75 10.07 4.43 21.90
N THR A 76 11.38 4.43 22.16
CA THR A 76 12.10 5.67 22.46
C THR A 76 12.16 6.59 21.23
N PRO A 77 12.42 7.89 21.40
CA PRO A 77 12.55 8.81 20.27
C PRO A 77 13.59 8.33 19.23
N GLU A 78 14.74 7.83 19.68
CA GLU A 78 15.80 7.29 18.83
C GLU A 78 15.35 6.02 18.08
N GLN A 79 14.69 5.09 18.78
CA GLN A 79 14.15 3.88 18.14
C GLN A 79 13.10 4.23 17.09
N LYS A 80 12.21 5.17 17.41
CA LYS A 80 11.17 5.65 16.50
C LYS A 80 11.77 6.29 15.26
N GLU A 81 12.79 7.12 15.41
CA GLU A 81 13.50 7.75 14.28
C GLU A 81 14.12 6.70 13.35
N ARG A 82 14.81 5.70 13.91
CA ARG A 82 15.39 4.59 13.12
C ARG A 82 14.33 3.78 12.38
N ILE A 83 13.18 3.51 13.01
CA ILE A 83 12.07 2.82 12.37
C ILE A 83 11.53 3.64 11.20
N LEU A 84 11.28 4.93 11.41
CA LEU A 84 10.74 5.82 10.37
C LEU A 84 11.70 6.00 9.18
N GLU A 85 13.00 6.11 9.46
CA GLU A 85 14.03 6.18 8.43
C GLU A 85 14.05 4.89 7.60
N LYS A 86 14.04 3.73 8.25
CA LYS A 86 13.97 2.44 7.57
C LYS A 86 12.69 2.31 6.73
N GLU A 87 11.52 2.61 7.29
CA GLU A 87 10.24 2.57 6.57
C GLU A 87 10.22 3.52 5.36
N ARG A 88 10.90 4.67 5.44
CA ARG A 88 11.02 5.61 4.33
C ARG A 88 11.90 5.03 3.22
N ASN A 89 13.07 4.49 3.57
CA ASN A 89 14.00 3.90 2.62
C ASN A 89 13.37 2.69 1.91
N ASP A 90 12.70 1.81 2.67
CA ASP A 90 12.03 0.62 2.13
C ASP A 90 10.92 1.03 1.12
N ARG A 91 10.14 2.07 1.44
CA ARG A 91 9.13 2.64 0.51
C ARG A 91 9.76 3.22 -0.74
N GLU A 92 10.87 3.94 -0.63
CA GLU A 92 11.57 4.52 -1.79
C GLU A 92 12.09 3.43 -2.72
N ILE A 93 12.68 2.36 -2.18
CA ILE A 93 13.14 1.20 -2.95
C ILE A 93 11.96 0.55 -3.68
N GLU A 94 10.84 0.31 -2.99
CA GLU A 94 9.65 -0.30 -3.58
C GLU A 94 9.06 0.56 -4.72
N GLU A 95 8.98 1.87 -4.51
CA GLU A 95 8.52 2.82 -5.53
C GLU A 95 9.46 2.87 -6.74
N ASN A 96 10.76 2.80 -6.53
CA ASN A 96 11.73 2.72 -7.62
C ASN A 96 11.57 1.43 -8.43
N ILE A 97 11.40 0.28 -7.78
CA ILE A 97 11.13 -1.01 -8.45
C ILE A 97 9.82 -0.92 -9.26
N LYS A 98 8.76 -0.31 -8.70
CA LYS A 98 7.50 -0.09 -9.42
C LYS A 98 7.69 0.82 -10.62
N ARG A 99 8.43 1.92 -10.47
CA ARG A 99 8.75 2.85 -11.57
C ARG A 99 9.52 2.16 -12.68
N GLU A 100 10.50 1.31 -12.36
CA GLU A 100 11.23 0.53 -13.36
C GLU A 100 10.30 -0.45 -14.11
N LYS A 101 9.46 -1.19 -13.37
CA LYS A 101 8.55 -2.20 -13.94
C LYS A 101 7.43 -1.60 -14.79
N TYR A 102 6.88 -0.46 -14.36
CA TYR A 102 5.68 0.16 -14.96
C TYR A 102 5.96 1.52 -15.61
N ASN A 103 7.23 1.82 -15.93
CA ASN A 103 7.65 3.13 -16.40
C ASN A 103 6.73 3.65 -17.53
N PRO A 104 5.93 4.71 -17.30
CA PRO A 104 5.01 5.23 -18.30
C PRO A 104 5.73 5.76 -19.55
N ASP A 105 6.98 6.22 -19.41
CA ASP A 105 7.82 6.63 -20.55
C ASP A 105 8.09 5.46 -21.50
N ASN A 106 8.09 4.22 -21.00
CA ASN A 106 8.28 3.02 -21.81
C ASN A 106 6.96 2.51 -22.44
N LEU A 107 5.79 2.93 -21.94
CA LEU A 107 4.49 2.47 -22.46
C LEU A 107 4.23 2.93 -23.91
N PHE A 108 4.77 4.09 -24.31
CA PHE A 108 4.55 4.66 -25.64
C PHE A 108 5.76 4.58 -26.58
N LYS A 109 6.95 4.18 -26.09
CA LYS A 109 8.15 4.03 -26.93
C LYS A 109 7.98 3.04 -28.08
N LYS A 110 7.21 1.96 -27.88
CA LYS A 110 6.86 1.02 -28.97
C LYS A 110 5.96 1.67 -30.04
N LYS A 111 5.06 2.58 -29.65
CA LYS A 111 4.19 3.29 -30.60
C LYS A 111 4.94 4.36 -31.38
N GLN A 112 5.88 5.08 -30.76
CA GLN A 112 6.70 6.08 -31.45
C GLN A 112 7.56 5.47 -32.57
N LYS A 113 8.15 4.29 -32.38
CA LYS A 113 8.89 3.58 -33.45
C LYS A 113 8.01 3.20 -34.65
N VAL A 114 6.75 2.82 -34.40
CA VAL A 114 5.78 2.47 -35.47
C VAL A 114 5.33 3.72 -36.22
N ILE A 115 5.19 4.87 -35.54
CA ILE A 115 4.84 6.14 -36.18
C ILE A 115 5.98 6.62 -37.08
N GLN A 116 7.24 6.59 -36.61
CA GLN A 116 8.41 6.97 -37.43
C GLN A 116 8.57 6.10 -38.68
N GLN A 117 8.36 4.79 -38.58
CA GLN A 117 8.36 3.90 -39.75
C GLN A 117 7.22 4.20 -40.73
N ASN A 118 6.03 4.54 -40.24
CA ASN A 118 4.90 4.88 -41.10
C ASN A 118 5.05 6.26 -41.78
N GLU A 119 5.71 7.23 -41.14
CA GLU A 119 6.03 8.52 -41.76
C GLU A 119 7.04 8.38 -42.91
N GLU A 120 8.07 7.54 -42.77
CA GLU A 120 9.01 7.20 -43.86
C GLU A 120 8.32 6.46 -45.03
N ILE A 121 7.31 5.64 -44.75
CA ILE A 121 6.53 4.93 -45.78
C ILE A 121 5.55 5.88 -46.47
N GLN A 122 4.91 6.80 -45.74
CA GLN A 122 3.95 7.76 -46.31
C GLN A 122 4.61 8.81 -47.21
N SER A 123 5.86 9.22 -46.96
CA SER A 123 6.56 10.18 -47.84
C SER A 123 6.89 9.63 -49.23
N ASN A 124 6.79 8.31 -49.44
CA ASN A 124 7.10 7.64 -50.71
C ASN A 124 5.85 7.19 -51.49
N LEU A 125 4.64 7.54 -51.05
CA LEU A 125 3.41 7.20 -51.77
C LEU A 125 3.03 8.32 -52.76
N PRO A 126 2.78 8.02 -54.04
CA PRO A 126 2.32 9.01 -55.01
C PRO A 126 0.82 9.27 -54.76
N VAL A 127 0.49 10.25 -53.93
CA VAL A 127 -0.90 10.64 -53.69
C VAL A 127 -1.08 12.13 -53.98
N GLU A 128 -1.86 12.43 -55.02
CA GLU A 128 -2.36 13.78 -55.28
C GLU A 128 -3.33 14.20 -54.17
N ILE A 129 -2.97 15.24 -53.43
CA ILE A 129 -3.80 15.79 -52.36
C ILE A 129 -4.85 16.72 -52.98
N LYS A 130 -6.08 16.23 -53.19
CA LYS A 130 -7.24 17.12 -53.38
C LYS A 130 -7.73 17.61 -52.02
N LYS A 131 -7.44 18.87 -51.70
CA LYS A 131 -7.97 19.56 -50.52
C LYS A 131 -9.46 19.87 -50.72
N GLU A 132 -10.33 19.08 -50.12
CA GLU A 132 -11.71 19.52 -49.88
C GLU A 132 -11.85 20.05 -48.44
N ASN A 133 -12.08 21.36 -48.33
CA ASN A 133 -12.29 22.07 -47.08
C ASN A 133 -13.71 21.78 -46.54
N SER A 134 -13.82 20.93 -45.53
CA SER A 134 -15.08 20.61 -44.82
C SER A 134 -15.63 21.74 -43.93
N MET A 135 -14.93 22.88 -43.84
CA MET A 135 -15.27 24.03 -42.99
C MET A 135 -16.01 25.15 -43.75
N LYS A 136 -17.05 24.82 -44.52
CA LYS A 136 -17.95 25.84 -45.11
C LYS A 136 -19.43 25.67 -44.75
N ARG A 137 -19.78 24.76 -43.84
CA ARG A 137 -21.19 24.50 -43.45
C ARG A 137 -21.68 25.27 -42.21
N LEU A 138 -20.86 26.13 -41.60
CA LEU A 138 -21.16 26.76 -40.31
C LEU A 138 -21.41 28.28 -40.33
N LEU A 139 -21.53 28.92 -41.49
CA LEU A 139 -21.86 30.35 -41.56
C LEU A 139 -23.04 30.59 -42.51
N ILE A 140 -24.22 30.26 -42.03
CA ILE A 140 -25.47 30.93 -42.43
C ILE A 140 -25.96 31.65 -41.17
N PHE A 141 -25.74 32.97 -41.12
CA PHE A 141 -26.53 33.92 -40.35
C PHE A 141 -27.18 34.86 -41.38
#